data_AF-A0A925JWL5-F1
#
_entry.id   AF-A0A925JWL5-F1
#
_cell.length_a   1.000
_cell.length_b   1.000
_cell.length_c   1.000
_cell.angle_alpha   90.00
_cell.angle_beta   90.00
_cell.angle_gamma   90.00
#
_symmetry.space_group_name_H-M   'P 1'
#
loop_
_entity.id
_entity.type
_entity.pdbx_description
1 polymer ?
#
loop_
_entity_poly.entity_id
_entity_poly.type
_entity_poly.pdbx_seq_one_letter_code
_entity_poly.pdbx_strand_id
1 'polypeptide(L)'
;MGSRNKRIPRFVFEQGFPQQLRQALFDSLMAGDGHKDGRKYTTSSTGLKDDFIWLCFLLGKKVGRVRQTEDGCWRIYLRQSRIQNSVKYRDISLEAVADEDVYCITTERNHIIFAGRNNKLNWIGQCDNFSPQSSHVIPALIKKFTEAVERGAPSVEVWGTGRATREFLYVDDAAEGVVQAAESYDGREPVNLGTGVEISIRELAEMIASETGFGGEIVWDHSKPDGQPRRAVDTSRAAHAFGFCARTQFAEGLRRTVRWYKGARDAEFAVADPVASGY
;
A
#
# COMPACT_ATOMS: atom_id res chain seq x y z
N MET A 1 -21.20 9.43 36.80
CA MET A 1 -21.28 8.49 35.65
C MET A 1 -21.01 9.11 34.28
N GLY A 2 -21.08 10.44 34.08
CA GLY A 2 -21.00 11.06 32.74
C GLY A 2 -19.62 11.19 32.07
N SER A 3 -18.50 11.11 32.80
CA SER A 3 -17.16 11.34 32.20
C SER A 3 -16.66 10.20 31.30
N ARG A 4 -17.13 8.97 31.51
CA ARG A 4 -16.65 7.75 30.81
C ARG A 4 -17.38 7.46 29.49
N ASN A 5 -18.51 8.10 29.19
CA ASN A 5 -19.30 7.84 27.98
C ASN A 5 -19.48 9.07 27.08
N LYS A 6 -18.46 9.93 27.01
CA LYS A 6 -18.47 11.11 26.14
C LYS A 6 -18.26 10.69 24.68
N ARG A 7 -18.90 11.40 23.75
CA ARG A 7 -18.80 11.19 22.30
C ARG A 7 -18.74 12.54 21.58
N ILE A 8 -18.06 12.59 20.44
CA ILE A 8 -18.20 13.71 19.51
C ILE A 8 -19.49 13.49 18.70
N PRO A 9 -20.36 14.51 18.55
CA PRO A 9 -21.56 14.38 17.73
C PRO A 9 -21.26 13.87 16.33
N ARG A 10 -22.05 12.91 15.83
CA ARG A 10 -21.75 12.21 14.58
C ARG A 10 -21.66 13.11 13.35
N PHE A 11 -22.44 14.19 13.31
CA PHE A 11 -22.43 15.15 12.19
C PHE A 11 -21.05 15.79 11.94
N VAL A 12 -20.17 15.86 12.95
CA VAL A 12 -18.80 16.37 12.81
C VAL A 12 -17.98 15.53 11.80
N PHE A 13 -18.34 14.26 11.64
CA PHE A 13 -17.65 13.29 10.80
C PHE A 13 -18.26 13.12 9.40
N GLU A 14 -19.37 13.81 9.11
CA GLU A 14 -20.02 13.76 7.80
C GLU A 14 -19.21 14.56 6.76
N GLN A 15 -19.26 14.14 5.50
CA GLN A 15 -18.39 14.69 4.45
C GLN A 15 -18.57 16.20 4.21
N GLY A 16 -19.78 16.75 4.43
CA GLY A 16 -20.08 18.18 4.26
C GLY A 16 -19.72 19.07 5.46
N PHE A 17 -19.28 18.51 6.59
CA PHE A 17 -18.97 19.32 7.77
C PHE A 17 -17.69 20.16 7.55
N PRO A 18 -17.70 21.50 7.80
CA PRO A 18 -16.57 22.36 7.49
C PRO A 18 -15.25 21.97 8.19
N GLN A 19 -14.16 21.92 7.43
CA GLN A 19 -12.84 21.53 7.96
C GLN A 19 -12.32 22.50 9.04
N GLN A 20 -12.61 23.80 8.88
CA GLN A 20 -12.25 24.83 9.86
C GLN A 20 -12.93 24.58 11.22
N LEU A 21 -14.18 24.10 11.22
CA LEU A 21 -14.90 23.76 12.44
C LEU A 21 -14.36 22.46 13.09
N ARG A 22 -13.91 21.49 12.28
CA ARG A 22 -13.19 20.31 12.81
C ARG A 22 -11.90 20.74 13.50
N GLN A 23 -11.16 21.68 12.90
CA GLN A 23 -9.92 22.19 13.47
C GLN A 23 -10.19 22.96 14.78
N ALA A 24 -11.20 23.84 14.81
CA ALA A 24 -11.60 24.56 16.02
C ALA A 24 -12.04 23.62 17.17
N LEU A 25 -12.77 22.55 16.85
CA LEU A 25 -13.13 21.51 17.81
C LEU A 25 -11.88 20.79 18.35
N PHE A 26 -10.97 20.40 17.48
CA PHE A 26 -9.71 19.77 17.88
C PHE A 26 -8.90 20.68 18.80
N ASP A 27 -8.76 21.96 18.46
CA ASP A 27 -8.01 22.93 19.28
C ASP A 27 -8.68 23.13 20.64
N SER A 28 -10.02 23.14 20.69
CA SER A 28 -10.78 23.21 21.95
C SER A 28 -10.58 21.98 22.83
N LEU A 29 -10.60 20.78 22.24
CA LEU A 29 -10.32 19.53 22.96
C LEU A 29 -8.88 19.48 23.48
N MET A 30 -7.91 19.95 22.69
CA MET A 30 -6.50 20.02 23.07
C MET A 30 -6.23 21.08 24.13
N ALA A 31 -6.94 22.21 24.12
CA ALA A 31 -6.84 23.22 25.15
C ALA A 31 -7.44 22.75 26.50
N GLY A 32 -8.48 21.92 26.45
CA GLY A 32 -9.16 21.38 27.63
C GLY A 32 -8.43 20.19 28.25
N ASP A 33 -8.40 19.05 27.56
CA ASP A 33 -7.86 17.79 28.08
C ASP A 33 -6.51 17.39 27.43
N GLY A 34 -5.96 18.28 26.61
CA GLY A 34 -4.64 18.13 26.02
C GLY A 34 -3.51 18.66 26.91
N HIS A 35 -2.31 18.16 26.63
CA HIS A 35 -1.09 18.62 27.29
C HIS A 35 -0.60 19.92 26.63
N LYS A 36 0.00 20.81 27.42
CA LYS A 36 0.41 22.17 27.00
C LYS A 36 1.37 22.21 25.80
N ASP A 37 2.11 21.13 25.55
CA ASP A 37 2.99 21.00 24.39
C ASP A 37 2.25 20.58 23.10
N GLY A 38 0.94 20.34 23.16
CA GLY A 38 0.13 19.87 22.04
C GLY A 38 0.43 18.43 21.60
N ARG A 39 1.20 17.66 22.37
CA ARG A 39 1.69 16.33 21.97
C ARG A 39 0.89 15.18 22.55
N LYS A 40 -0.11 15.46 23.39
CA LYS A 40 -0.84 14.41 24.11
C LYS A 40 -2.25 14.87 24.42
N TYR A 41 -3.23 14.03 24.13
CA TYR A 41 -4.61 14.17 24.57
C TYR A 41 -4.94 13.07 25.58
N THR A 42 -5.71 13.39 26.61
CA THR A 42 -6.08 12.44 27.67
C THR A 42 -7.58 12.37 27.83
N THR A 43 -8.16 11.18 27.95
CA THR A 43 -9.59 11.02 28.24
C THR A 43 -9.87 9.73 28.99
N SER A 44 -10.83 9.74 29.92
CA SER A 44 -11.32 8.53 30.60
C SER A 44 -12.43 7.82 29.81
N SER A 45 -12.86 8.37 28.67
CA SER A 45 -13.89 7.79 27.83
C SER A 45 -13.31 7.08 26.61
N THR A 46 -13.63 5.80 26.45
CA THR A 46 -13.25 5.02 25.28
C THR A 46 -13.91 5.55 24.00
N GLY A 47 -15.18 5.95 24.07
CA GLY A 47 -15.88 6.54 22.93
C GLY A 47 -15.25 7.84 22.46
N LEU A 48 -14.91 8.73 23.40
CA LEU A 48 -14.22 9.99 23.06
C LEU A 48 -12.80 9.75 22.54
N LYS A 49 -12.10 8.72 23.04
CA LYS A 49 -10.80 8.30 22.49
C LYS A 49 -10.91 7.94 21.01
N ASP A 50 -11.86 7.08 20.64
CA ASP A 50 -12.06 6.67 19.25
C ASP A 50 -12.46 7.85 18.37
N ASP A 51 -13.41 8.65 18.83
CA ASP A 51 -13.89 9.83 18.11
C ASP A 51 -12.76 10.89 17.94
N PHE A 52 -11.87 11.05 18.93
CA PHE A 52 -10.71 11.95 18.84
C PHE A 52 -9.64 11.45 17.86
N ILE A 53 -9.36 10.14 17.83
CA ILE A 53 -8.46 9.54 16.82
C ILE A 53 -9.04 9.76 15.42
N TRP A 54 -10.36 9.57 15.25
CA TRP A 54 -11.02 9.81 13.98
C TRP A 54 -11.00 11.28 13.56
N LEU A 55 -11.19 12.21 14.51
CA LEU A 55 -11.02 13.65 14.27
C LEU A 55 -9.59 13.98 13.84
N CYS A 56 -8.57 13.39 14.48
CA CYS A 56 -7.17 13.55 14.08
C CYS A 56 -6.93 13.07 12.65
N PHE A 57 -7.50 11.92 12.28
CA PHE A 57 -7.41 11.38 10.92
C PHE A 57 -8.01 12.34 9.89
N LEU A 58 -9.22 12.87 10.14
CA LEU A 58 -9.86 13.83 9.24
C LEU A 58 -9.10 15.16 9.11
N LEU A 59 -8.29 15.52 10.10
CA LEU A 59 -7.45 16.72 10.12
C LEU A 59 -6.01 16.47 9.64
N GLY A 60 -5.66 15.26 9.20
CA GLY A 60 -4.29 14.91 8.80
C GLY A 60 -3.28 14.95 9.97
N LYS A 61 -3.73 14.85 11.23
CA LYS A 61 -2.86 14.83 12.41
C LYS A 61 -2.35 13.41 12.67
N LYS A 62 -1.04 13.26 12.82
CA LYS A 62 -0.41 11.95 13.07
C LYS A 62 -0.56 11.52 14.52
N VAL A 63 -1.43 10.52 14.75
CA VAL A 63 -1.50 9.80 16.03
C VAL A 63 -0.33 8.82 16.11
N GLY A 64 0.45 8.92 17.18
CA GLY A 64 1.52 8.01 17.53
C GLY A 64 1.01 6.90 18.44
N ARG A 65 1.60 6.81 19.63
CA ARG A 65 1.24 5.77 20.61
C ARG A 65 -0.14 6.09 21.23
N VAL A 66 -0.96 5.06 21.40
CA VAL A 66 -2.19 5.12 22.21
C VAL A 66 -2.07 4.07 23.31
N ARG A 67 -2.32 4.44 24.56
CA ARG A 67 -2.29 3.49 25.68
C ARG A 67 -3.31 3.84 26.74
N GLN A 68 -3.80 2.82 27.44
CA GLN A 68 -4.57 3.00 28.68
C GLN A 68 -3.62 2.98 29.88
N THR A 69 -3.86 3.82 30.87
CA THR A 69 -3.16 3.82 32.15
C THR A 69 -3.86 2.92 33.15
N GLU A 70 -3.18 2.56 34.24
CA GLU A 70 -3.75 1.79 35.36
C GLU A 70 -5.01 2.48 35.94
N ASP A 71 -5.03 3.82 35.94
CA ASP A 71 -6.19 4.62 36.36
C ASP A 71 -7.40 4.59 35.38
N GLY A 72 -7.30 3.81 34.30
CA GLY A 72 -8.35 3.65 33.28
C GLY A 72 -8.43 4.77 32.23
N CYS A 73 -7.51 5.74 32.27
CA CYS A 73 -7.45 6.85 31.31
C CYS A 73 -6.67 6.50 30.05
N TRP A 74 -7.18 6.93 28.90
CA TRP A 74 -6.51 6.84 27.62
C TRP A 74 -5.57 8.02 27.41
N ARG A 75 -4.33 7.74 26.98
CA ARG A 75 -3.34 8.73 26.56
C ARG A 75 -3.05 8.54 25.08
N ILE A 76 -3.34 9.56 24.29
CA ILE A 76 -3.19 9.60 22.83
C ILE A 76 -2.05 10.56 22.52
N TYR A 77 -0.92 10.05 22.04
CA TYR A 77 0.26 10.87 21.75
C TYR A 77 0.23 11.32 20.29
N LEU A 78 0.37 12.62 20.04
CA LEU A 78 0.47 13.22 18.71
C LEU A 78 1.94 13.43 18.37
N ARG A 79 2.33 13.06 17.15
CA ARG A 79 3.68 13.35 16.67
C ARG A 79 3.71 14.76 16.09
N GLN A 80 4.49 15.65 16.69
CA GLN A 80 4.84 16.92 16.06
C GLN A 80 5.75 16.62 14.88
N SER A 81 5.28 16.94 13.69
CA SER A 81 6.14 17.06 12.54
C SER A 81 6.04 18.47 12.01
N ARG A 82 7.18 19.15 11.85
CA ARG A 82 7.27 20.36 11.02
C ARG A 82 7.23 20.04 9.52
N ILE A 83 7.21 18.76 9.17
CA ILE A 83 7.08 18.24 7.81
C ILE A 83 5.87 17.31 7.82
N GLN A 84 4.72 17.74 7.33
CA GLN A 84 3.61 16.81 7.10
C GLN A 84 4.17 15.63 6.27
N ASN A 85 4.09 14.42 6.83
CA ASN A 85 4.55 13.17 6.21
C ASN A 85 6.04 12.99 5.89
N SER A 86 6.97 13.39 6.78
CA SER A 86 8.32 12.79 6.70
C SER A 86 8.31 11.38 7.31
N VAL A 87 8.14 10.36 6.48
CA VAL A 87 8.91 9.14 6.70
C VAL A 87 10.28 9.39 6.08
N LYS A 88 11.37 9.20 6.83
CA LYS A 88 12.71 9.23 6.24
C LYS A 88 12.85 7.99 5.35
N TYR A 89 12.46 8.10 4.08
CA TYR A 89 12.87 7.17 3.05
C TYR A 89 14.04 7.81 2.32
N ARG A 90 15.18 7.12 2.32
CA ARG A 90 16.30 7.46 1.42
C ARG A 90 15.82 7.08 0.02
N ASP A 91 16.06 7.97 -0.94
CA ASP A 91 15.92 7.72 -2.38
C ASP A 91 14.47 7.80 -2.94
N ILE A 92 13.95 9.03 -3.07
CA ILE A 92 12.70 9.35 -3.80
C ILE A 92 12.96 10.55 -4.72
N SER A 93 12.55 10.44 -5.99
CA SER A 93 12.28 11.57 -6.88
C SER A 93 10.83 12.06 -6.68
N LEU A 94 10.66 13.33 -6.31
CA LEU A 94 9.36 13.97 -6.18
C LEU A 94 9.05 14.71 -7.48
N GLU A 95 8.18 14.17 -8.32
CA GLU A 95 7.59 14.94 -9.42
C GLU A 95 6.20 15.41 -8.98
N ALA A 96 6.10 16.71 -8.66
CA ALA A 96 4.82 17.36 -8.46
C ALA A 96 4.20 17.60 -9.84
N VAL A 97 3.07 16.97 -10.13
CA VAL A 97 2.31 17.25 -11.35
C VAL A 97 1.03 17.99 -10.95
N ALA A 98 1.05 19.30 -11.22
CA ALA A 98 -0.07 20.24 -11.28
C ALA A 98 -0.73 20.74 -9.97
N ASP A 99 -1.30 21.94 -10.11
CA ASP A 99 -1.55 23.02 -9.15
C ASP A 99 -2.69 22.83 -8.12
N GLU A 100 -3.10 21.60 -7.80
CA GLU A 100 -4.17 21.37 -6.80
C GLU A 100 -3.91 20.14 -5.93
N ASP A 101 -3.02 20.23 -4.94
CA ASP A 101 -2.94 19.35 -3.74
C ASP A 101 -3.10 17.82 -3.94
N VAL A 102 -2.77 17.31 -5.13
CA VAL A 102 -2.67 15.88 -5.45
C VAL A 102 -1.19 15.51 -5.49
N TYR A 103 -0.80 14.60 -4.61
CA TYR A 103 0.58 14.14 -4.51
C TYR A 103 0.63 12.66 -4.84
N CYS A 104 1.43 12.28 -5.84
CA CYS A 104 1.80 10.91 -6.12
C CYS A 104 3.22 10.69 -5.59
N ILE A 105 3.42 9.75 -4.66
CA ILE A 105 4.74 9.37 -4.18
C ILE A 105 5.07 8.01 -4.76
N THR A 106 6.01 7.97 -5.70
CA THR A 106 6.64 6.74 -6.17
C THR A 106 7.96 6.59 -5.42
N THR A 107 8.23 5.43 -4.80
CA THR A 107 9.56 5.18 -4.21
C THR A 107 10.37 4.28 -5.14
N GLU A 108 11.65 4.59 -5.34
CA GLU A 108 12.54 3.86 -6.26
C GLU A 108 12.68 2.37 -5.91
N ARG A 109 12.36 1.99 -4.66
CA ARG A 109 12.52 0.63 -4.13
C ARG A 109 11.21 -0.04 -3.71
N ASN A 110 10.08 0.66 -3.78
CA ASN A 110 8.77 0.10 -3.46
C ASN A 110 7.69 0.83 -4.25
N HIS A 111 6.97 0.06 -5.06
CA HIS A 111 5.85 0.46 -5.90
C HIS A 111 4.57 0.75 -5.09
N ILE A 112 4.68 1.50 -3.99
CA ILE A 112 3.53 1.97 -3.21
C ILE A 112 3.19 3.36 -3.74
N ILE A 113 2.01 3.51 -4.34
CA ILE A 113 1.47 4.83 -4.63
C ILE A 113 0.64 5.26 -3.43
N PHE A 114 1.06 6.36 -2.84
CA PHE A 114 0.17 7.16 -2.01
C PHE A 114 -0.47 8.17 -2.91
N ALA A 115 -1.79 8.11 -3.03
CA ALA A 115 -2.55 9.22 -3.59
C ALA A 115 -3.47 9.78 -2.53
N GLY A 116 -3.55 11.09 -2.48
CA GLY A 116 -4.44 11.77 -1.58
C GLY A 116 -4.92 13.09 -2.14
N ARG A 117 -6.14 13.44 -1.74
CA ARG A 117 -6.78 14.73 -1.95
C ARG A 117 -7.20 15.27 -0.58
N ASN A 118 -6.99 16.55 -0.31
CA ASN A 118 -7.36 17.19 0.97
C ASN A 118 -6.73 16.51 2.22
N ASN A 119 -5.42 16.21 2.20
CA ASN A 119 -4.69 15.56 3.31
C ASN A 119 -5.17 14.14 3.71
N LYS A 120 -5.99 13.48 2.88
CA LYS A 120 -6.37 12.06 3.06
C LYS A 120 -5.56 11.19 2.12
N LEU A 121 -4.71 10.33 2.65
CA LEU A 121 -3.91 9.37 1.86
C LEU A 121 -4.64 8.03 1.79
N ASN A 122 -4.84 7.52 0.58
CA ASN A 122 -5.24 6.15 0.33
C ASN A 122 -4.02 5.36 -0.16
N TRP A 123 -3.88 4.15 0.37
CA TRP A 123 -2.88 3.20 -0.09
C TRP A 123 -3.36 2.59 -1.39
N ILE A 124 -2.56 2.74 -2.45
CA ILE A 124 -2.92 2.16 -3.73
C ILE A 124 -1.70 1.47 -4.31
N GLY A 125 -1.92 0.22 -4.68
CA GLY A 125 -0.89 -0.69 -5.15
C GLY A 125 -0.92 -2.01 -4.39
N GLN A 126 -0.83 -3.09 -5.15
CA GLN A 126 -0.31 -4.35 -4.62
C GLN A 126 1.20 -4.19 -4.51
N CYS A 127 1.68 -3.66 -3.38
CA CYS A 127 3.09 -3.77 -3.07
C CYS A 127 3.33 -5.16 -2.51
N ASP A 128 3.86 -5.98 -3.39
CA ASP A 128 4.07 -7.37 -3.09
C ASP A 128 5.36 -7.54 -2.27
N ASN A 129 5.27 -8.33 -1.21
CA ASN A 129 6.38 -8.60 -0.32
C ASN A 129 7.19 -9.77 -0.90
N PHE A 130 8.52 -9.70 -0.96
CA PHE A 130 9.34 -10.85 -1.37
C PHE A 130 9.75 -11.74 -0.17
N SER A 131 9.23 -11.44 1.02
CA SER A 131 9.39 -12.27 2.22
C SER A 131 8.76 -13.65 2.03
N PRO A 132 9.48 -14.75 2.30
CA PRO A 132 8.98 -16.12 2.16
C PRO A 132 7.68 -16.41 2.95
N GLN A 133 7.40 -15.64 4.00
CA GLN A 133 6.29 -15.88 4.93
C GLN A 133 5.02 -15.08 4.57
N SER A 134 5.10 -14.09 3.67
CA SER A 134 3.97 -13.18 3.39
C SER A 134 3.93 -12.63 1.95
N SER A 135 4.67 -13.26 1.04
CA SER A 135 4.69 -12.90 -0.37
C SER A 135 3.44 -13.35 -1.11
N HIS A 136 2.85 -12.48 -1.93
CA HIS A 136 1.89 -12.95 -2.93
C HIS A 136 2.62 -13.61 -4.10
N VAL A 137 1.83 -14.09 -5.07
CA VAL A 137 2.27 -15.13 -6.01
C VAL A 137 3.41 -14.69 -6.94
N ILE A 138 3.40 -13.46 -7.46
CA ILE A 138 4.43 -12.98 -8.40
C ILE A 138 5.82 -12.91 -7.75
N PRO A 139 6.06 -12.19 -6.64
CA PRO A 139 7.39 -12.10 -6.05
C PRO A 139 7.85 -13.43 -5.45
N ALA A 140 6.93 -14.24 -4.92
CA ALA A 140 7.25 -15.57 -4.42
C ALA A 140 7.87 -16.42 -5.54
N LEU A 141 7.24 -16.41 -6.71
CA LEU A 141 7.72 -17.15 -7.88
C LEU A 141 9.00 -16.53 -8.44
N ILE A 142 9.08 -15.21 -8.63
CA ILE A 142 10.30 -14.54 -9.12
C ILE A 142 11.50 -14.90 -8.23
N LYS A 143 11.35 -14.81 -6.91
CA LYS A 143 12.39 -15.20 -5.95
C LYS A 143 12.75 -16.67 -6.09
N LYS A 144 11.75 -17.56 -6.09
CA LYS A 144 11.96 -19.01 -6.15
C LYS A 144 12.70 -19.45 -7.41
N PHE A 145 12.30 -18.93 -8.57
CA PHE A 145 12.97 -19.22 -9.84
C PHE A 145 14.37 -18.60 -9.92
N THR A 146 14.55 -17.36 -9.44
CA THR A 146 15.88 -16.72 -9.42
C THR A 146 16.85 -17.50 -8.52
N GLU A 147 16.44 -17.89 -7.32
CA GLU A 147 17.25 -18.72 -6.40
C GLU A 147 17.53 -20.11 -6.97
N ALA A 148 16.60 -20.69 -7.73
CA ALA A 148 16.79 -21.98 -8.39
C ALA A 148 17.84 -21.90 -9.51
N VAL A 149 17.83 -20.83 -10.30
CA VAL A 149 18.89 -20.56 -11.30
C VAL A 149 20.26 -20.44 -10.63
N GLU A 150 20.36 -19.65 -9.56
CA GLU A 150 21.62 -19.45 -8.81
C GLU A 150 22.19 -20.74 -8.22
N ARG A 151 21.31 -21.64 -7.76
CA ARG A 151 21.70 -22.92 -7.16
C ARG A 151 21.89 -24.04 -8.19
N GLY A 152 21.62 -23.79 -9.47
CA GLY A 152 21.58 -24.84 -10.49
C GLY A 152 20.57 -25.94 -10.17
N ALA A 153 19.43 -25.59 -9.55
CA ALA A 153 18.43 -26.55 -9.15
C ALA A 153 17.78 -27.20 -10.38
N PRO A 154 17.58 -28.53 -10.40
CA PRO A 154 16.99 -29.23 -11.54
C PRO A 154 15.47 -28.97 -11.66
N SER A 155 14.83 -28.54 -10.57
CA SER A 155 13.39 -28.30 -10.55
C SER A 155 12.98 -27.22 -9.53
N VAL A 156 11.80 -26.64 -9.77
CA VAL A 156 11.10 -25.73 -8.86
C VAL A 156 9.69 -26.26 -8.61
N GLU A 157 9.37 -26.49 -7.34
CA GLU A 157 8.01 -26.85 -6.94
C GLU A 157 7.08 -25.64 -6.96
N VAL A 158 5.86 -25.78 -7.49
CA VAL A 158 4.79 -24.77 -7.43
C VAL A 158 3.52 -25.44 -6.90
N TRP A 159 2.84 -24.78 -5.96
CA TRP A 159 1.66 -25.34 -5.31
C TRP A 159 0.41 -25.27 -6.19
N GLY A 160 -0.43 -26.30 -6.08
CA GLY A 160 -1.70 -26.41 -6.79
C GLY A 160 -1.57 -27.01 -8.18
N THR A 161 -2.64 -26.94 -8.96
CA THR A 161 -2.70 -27.46 -10.34
C THR A 161 -2.22 -26.47 -11.39
N GLY A 162 -2.10 -25.19 -11.01
CA GLY A 162 -1.83 -24.07 -11.90
C GLY A 162 -3.05 -23.56 -12.68
N ARG A 163 -4.24 -24.16 -12.50
CA ARG A 163 -5.46 -23.82 -13.25
C ARG A 163 -6.15 -22.56 -12.77
N ALA A 164 -5.92 -22.15 -11.52
CA ALA A 164 -6.50 -20.92 -10.99
C ALA A 164 -6.01 -19.72 -11.82
N THR A 165 -6.89 -18.77 -12.08
CA THR A 165 -6.60 -17.57 -12.87
C THR A 165 -6.67 -16.32 -12.03
N ARG A 166 -5.80 -15.35 -12.32
CA ARG A 166 -5.69 -14.10 -11.60
C ARG A 166 -5.56 -12.95 -12.59
N GLU A 167 -6.11 -11.82 -12.19
CA GLU A 167 -5.83 -10.54 -12.82
C GLU A 167 -4.72 -9.81 -12.07
N PHE A 168 -3.81 -9.18 -12.83
CA PHE A 168 -2.74 -8.36 -12.30
C PHE A 168 -2.74 -7.01 -13.01
N LEU A 169 -2.57 -5.94 -12.24
CA LEU A 169 -2.45 -4.58 -12.75
C LEU A 169 -1.02 -4.09 -12.50
N TYR A 170 -0.37 -3.59 -13.55
CA TYR A 170 0.95 -3.01 -13.40
C TYR A 170 0.87 -1.73 -12.57
N VAL A 171 1.90 -1.46 -11.77
CA VAL A 171 1.83 -0.39 -10.79
C VAL A 171 1.76 1.01 -11.41
N ASP A 172 2.41 1.24 -12.54
CA ASP A 172 2.33 2.52 -13.23
C ASP A 172 0.89 2.79 -13.73
N ASP A 173 0.23 1.76 -14.27
CA ASP A 173 -1.17 1.86 -14.67
C ASP A 173 -2.08 2.07 -13.43
N ALA A 174 -1.78 1.41 -12.31
CA ALA A 174 -2.49 1.65 -11.06
C ALA A 174 -2.31 3.11 -10.60
N ALA A 175 -1.10 3.68 -10.71
CA ALA A 175 -0.84 5.07 -10.37
C ALA A 175 -1.67 6.02 -11.24
N GLU A 176 -1.64 5.80 -12.56
CA GLU A 176 -2.35 6.63 -13.53
C GLU A 176 -3.87 6.59 -13.27
N GLY A 177 -4.44 5.40 -13.06
CA GLY A 177 -5.88 5.27 -12.80
C GLY A 177 -6.35 5.93 -11.52
N VAL A 178 -5.46 6.00 -10.52
CA VAL A 178 -5.74 6.69 -9.27
C VAL A 178 -5.72 8.20 -9.44
N VAL A 179 -4.74 8.73 -10.17
CA VAL A 179 -4.67 10.17 -10.46
C VAL A 179 -5.92 10.58 -11.24
N GLN A 180 -6.27 9.84 -12.30
CA GLN A 180 -7.49 10.09 -13.07
C GLN A 180 -8.75 10.07 -12.19
N ALA A 181 -8.87 9.08 -11.29
CA ALA A 181 -9.99 9.02 -10.36
C ALA A 181 -10.00 10.22 -9.40
N ALA A 182 -8.83 10.62 -8.88
CA ALA A 182 -8.73 11.75 -7.96
C ALA A 182 -9.11 13.08 -8.61
N GLU A 183 -8.81 13.25 -9.90
CA GLU A 183 -9.11 14.45 -10.69
C GLU A 183 -10.58 14.49 -11.14
N SER A 184 -11.13 13.34 -11.56
CA SER A 184 -12.35 13.31 -12.37
C SER A 184 -13.53 12.54 -11.76
N TYR A 185 -13.34 11.81 -10.65
CA TYR A 185 -14.40 10.98 -10.07
C TYR A 185 -15.04 11.60 -8.82
N ASP A 186 -16.27 12.10 -8.97
CA ASP A 186 -17.09 12.69 -7.88
C ASP A 186 -18.09 11.69 -7.26
N GLY A 187 -18.08 10.43 -7.68
CA GLY A 187 -18.98 9.39 -7.19
C GLY A 187 -18.67 8.92 -5.76
N ARG A 188 -19.68 8.36 -5.08
CA ARG A 188 -19.52 7.83 -3.71
C ARG A 188 -19.19 6.34 -3.70
N GLU A 189 -19.42 5.69 -4.84
CA GLU A 189 -19.26 4.26 -5.04
C GLU A 189 -17.78 3.90 -5.19
N PRO A 190 -17.33 2.75 -4.66
CA PRO A 190 -15.97 2.28 -4.89
C PRO A 190 -15.72 2.02 -6.38
N VAL A 191 -14.53 2.31 -6.90
CA VAL A 191 -14.19 2.05 -8.30
C VAL A 191 -13.07 1.03 -8.37
N ASN A 192 -13.24 0.00 -9.21
CA ASN A 192 -12.19 -0.99 -9.44
C ASN A 192 -11.24 -0.50 -10.54
N LEU A 193 -9.95 -0.62 -10.29
CA LEU A 193 -8.90 -0.49 -11.30
C LEU A 193 -8.35 -1.89 -11.60
N GLY A 194 -8.24 -2.21 -12.89
CA GLY A 194 -7.83 -3.52 -13.38
C GLY A 194 -7.56 -3.50 -14.87
N THR A 195 -7.11 -4.62 -15.41
CA THR A 195 -6.94 -4.87 -16.84
C THR A 195 -8.17 -5.53 -17.47
N GLY A 196 -9.02 -6.18 -16.67
CA GLY A 196 -10.11 -7.04 -17.15
C GLY A 196 -9.63 -8.32 -17.83
N VAL A 197 -8.33 -8.61 -17.79
CA VAL A 197 -7.69 -9.77 -18.43
C VAL A 197 -7.06 -10.66 -17.38
N GLU A 198 -7.35 -11.95 -17.45
CA GLU A 198 -6.83 -12.95 -16.54
C GLU A 198 -5.69 -13.76 -17.15
N ILE A 199 -4.84 -14.30 -16.27
CA ILE A 199 -3.81 -15.27 -16.61
C ILE A 199 -3.84 -16.44 -15.62
N SER A 200 -3.58 -17.66 -16.09
CA SER A 200 -3.44 -18.82 -15.20
C SER A 200 -2.12 -18.78 -14.39
N ILE A 201 -2.12 -19.39 -13.20
CA ILE A 201 -0.87 -19.54 -12.42
C ILE A 201 0.17 -20.36 -13.19
N ARG A 202 -0.25 -21.28 -14.06
CA ARG A 202 0.64 -22.04 -14.95
C ARG A 202 1.38 -21.12 -15.93
N GLU A 203 0.65 -20.35 -16.72
CA GLU A 203 1.25 -19.41 -17.68
C GLU A 203 2.11 -18.37 -16.97
N LEU A 204 1.71 -17.92 -15.78
CA LEU A 204 2.50 -17.03 -14.94
C LEU A 204 3.86 -17.66 -14.57
N ALA A 205 3.84 -18.89 -14.04
CA ALA A 205 5.05 -19.58 -13.64
C ALA A 205 6.00 -19.83 -14.82
N GLU A 206 5.44 -20.22 -15.98
CA GLU A 206 6.20 -20.44 -17.21
C GLU A 206 6.86 -19.17 -17.73
N MET A 207 6.14 -18.03 -17.72
CA MET A 207 6.73 -16.75 -18.10
C MET A 207 7.81 -16.29 -17.12
N ILE A 208 7.60 -16.46 -15.82
CA ILE A 208 8.64 -16.13 -14.83
C ILE A 208 9.87 -17.02 -15.01
N ALA A 209 9.70 -18.32 -15.25
CA ALA A 209 10.81 -19.23 -15.54
C ALA A 209 11.60 -18.75 -16.77
N SER A 210 10.92 -18.36 -17.85
CA SER A 210 11.54 -17.80 -19.05
C SER A 210 12.32 -16.50 -18.77
N GLU A 211 11.69 -15.52 -18.10
CA GLU A 211 12.29 -14.21 -17.80
C GLU A 211 13.44 -14.30 -16.77
N THR A 212 13.39 -15.29 -15.88
CA THR A 212 14.48 -15.56 -14.93
C THR A 212 15.64 -16.32 -15.56
N GLY A 213 15.42 -17.04 -16.66
CA GLY A 213 16.39 -17.91 -17.31
C GLY A 213 16.43 -19.33 -16.72
N PHE A 214 15.37 -19.75 -16.03
CA PHE A 214 15.27 -21.09 -15.44
C PHE A 214 14.94 -22.13 -16.51
N GLY A 215 15.88 -23.05 -16.75
CA GLY A 215 15.74 -24.16 -17.70
C GLY A 215 15.39 -25.52 -17.08
N GLY A 216 15.12 -25.57 -15.77
CA GLY A 216 14.74 -26.81 -15.08
C GLY A 216 13.24 -27.12 -15.17
N GLU A 217 12.81 -28.17 -14.47
CA GLU A 217 11.41 -28.62 -14.47
C GLU A 217 10.54 -27.85 -13.46
N ILE A 218 9.32 -27.46 -13.85
CA ILE A 218 8.31 -26.94 -12.93
C ILE A 218 7.45 -28.10 -12.41
N VAL A 219 7.62 -28.46 -11.14
CA VAL A 219 6.90 -29.57 -10.50
C VAL A 219 5.68 -29.04 -9.77
N TRP A 220 4.50 -29.57 -10.07
CA TRP A 220 3.24 -29.12 -9.46
C TRP A 220 2.86 -29.98 -8.24
N ASP A 221 2.77 -29.36 -7.06
CA ASP A 221 2.30 -30.03 -5.84
C ASP A 221 0.76 -30.00 -5.76
N HIS A 222 0.15 -31.05 -6.31
CA HIS A 222 -1.29 -31.27 -6.29
C HIS A 222 -1.88 -31.58 -4.90
N SER A 223 -1.04 -31.83 -3.89
CA SER A 223 -1.53 -32.03 -2.51
C SER A 223 -1.98 -30.71 -1.87
N LYS A 224 -1.58 -29.57 -2.43
CA LYS A 224 -1.97 -28.23 -1.99
C LYS A 224 -3.23 -27.77 -2.69
N PRO A 225 -4.16 -27.11 -1.98
CA PRO A 225 -5.39 -26.64 -2.57
C PRO A 225 -5.12 -25.56 -3.61
N ASP A 226 -5.85 -25.63 -4.73
CA ASP A 226 -6.00 -24.45 -5.58
C ASP A 226 -6.76 -23.37 -4.79
N GLY A 227 -6.35 -22.11 -4.96
CA GLY A 227 -7.14 -20.98 -4.49
C GLY A 227 -8.44 -20.83 -5.28
N GLN A 228 -9.12 -19.69 -5.12
CA GLN A 228 -10.32 -19.39 -5.90
C GLN A 228 -10.07 -19.61 -7.42
N PRO A 229 -10.97 -20.26 -8.18
CA PRO A 229 -10.72 -20.60 -9.58
C PRO A 229 -10.47 -19.38 -10.49
N ARG A 230 -11.19 -18.28 -10.26
CA ARG A 230 -11.08 -17.02 -11.01
C ARG A 230 -11.07 -15.84 -10.05
N ARG A 231 -10.34 -14.78 -10.40
CA ARG A 231 -10.32 -13.53 -9.63
C ARG A 231 -9.93 -12.39 -10.57
N ALA A 232 -10.96 -11.73 -11.08
CA ALA A 232 -10.89 -10.50 -11.85
C ALA A 232 -11.96 -9.51 -11.38
N VAL A 233 -11.76 -8.24 -11.66
CA VAL A 233 -12.65 -7.14 -11.33
C VAL A 233 -13.32 -6.58 -12.58
N ASP A 234 -14.54 -6.08 -12.42
CA ASP A 234 -15.20 -5.29 -13.46
C ASP A 234 -14.71 -3.83 -13.40
N THR A 235 -14.12 -3.36 -14.50
CA THR A 235 -13.53 -2.04 -14.66
C THR A 235 -14.43 -1.05 -15.42
N SER A 236 -15.64 -1.48 -15.79
CA SER A 236 -16.62 -0.68 -16.56
C SER A 236 -16.84 0.72 -15.97
N ARG A 237 -16.94 0.82 -14.64
CA ARG A 237 -17.12 2.10 -13.93
C ARG A 237 -15.94 3.04 -14.12
N ALA A 238 -14.71 2.53 -14.03
CA ALA A 238 -13.50 3.34 -14.21
C ALA A 238 -13.39 3.87 -15.65
N ALA A 239 -13.65 2.98 -16.61
CA ALA A 239 -13.67 3.32 -18.03
C ALA A 239 -14.72 4.39 -18.36
N HIS A 240 -15.93 4.26 -17.81
CA HIS A 240 -17.03 5.20 -18.09
C HIS A 240 -16.87 6.54 -17.36
N ALA A 241 -16.38 6.53 -16.11
CA ALA A 241 -16.37 7.72 -15.28
C ALA A 241 -15.17 8.63 -15.56
N PHE A 242 -13.99 8.05 -15.84
CA PHE A 242 -12.76 8.83 -16.04
C PHE A 242 -11.84 8.24 -17.12
N GLY A 243 -12.35 7.35 -17.99
CA GLY A 243 -11.61 6.88 -19.16
C GLY A 243 -10.46 5.93 -18.85
N PHE A 244 -10.40 5.36 -17.65
CA PHE A 244 -9.29 4.49 -17.27
C PHE A 244 -9.21 3.22 -18.10
N CYS A 245 -8.01 2.93 -18.59
CA CYS A 245 -7.67 1.70 -19.27
C CYS A 245 -6.21 1.37 -18.98
N ALA A 246 -5.93 0.16 -18.48
CA ALA A 246 -4.57 -0.30 -18.26
C ALA A 246 -3.86 -0.47 -19.61
N ARG A 247 -2.69 0.17 -19.76
CA ARG A 247 -1.94 0.19 -21.02
C ARG A 247 -0.78 -0.78 -21.04
N THR A 248 -0.29 -1.17 -19.88
CA THR A 248 0.87 -2.05 -19.76
C THR A 248 0.47 -3.50 -20.01
N GLN A 249 1.03 -4.08 -21.07
CA GLN A 249 0.87 -5.52 -21.33
C GLN A 249 1.51 -6.34 -20.21
N PHE A 250 0.85 -7.43 -19.81
CA PHE A 250 1.28 -8.25 -18.68
C PHE A 250 2.73 -8.74 -18.81
N ALA A 251 3.11 -9.26 -19.98
CA ALA A 251 4.47 -9.75 -20.24
C ALA A 251 5.53 -8.66 -20.08
N GLU A 252 5.24 -7.43 -20.52
CA GLU A 252 6.17 -6.31 -20.39
C GLU A 252 6.31 -5.86 -18.93
N GLY A 253 5.19 -5.75 -18.20
CA GLY A 253 5.20 -5.46 -16.76
C GLY A 253 5.98 -6.51 -15.97
N LEU A 254 5.80 -7.79 -16.29
CA LEU A 254 6.52 -8.90 -15.67
C LEU A 254 8.03 -8.82 -15.92
N ARG A 255 8.44 -8.63 -17.18
CA ARG A 255 9.85 -8.48 -17.57
C ARG A 255 10.53 -7.33 -16.83
N ARG A 256 9.88 -6.16 -16.78
CA ARG A 256 10.39 -5.00 -16.02
C ARG A 256 10.56 -5.34 -14.54
N THR A 257 9.60 -6.05 -13.97
CA THR A 257 9.62 -6.45 -12.55
C THR A 257 10.75 -7.45 -12.26
N VAL A 258 10.95 -8.46 -13.11
CA VAL A 258 12.06 -9.43 -12.98
C VAL A 258 13.41 -8.73 -13.13
N ARG A 259 13.55 -7.83 -14.09
CA ARG A 259 14.77 -7.03 -14.29
C ARG A 259 15.08 -6.17 -13.07
N TRP A 260 14.09 -5.45 -12.56
CA TRP A 260 14.23 -4.63 -11.36
C TRP A 260 14.65 -5.49 -10.15
N TYR A 261 14.02 -6.65 -9.94
CA TYR A 261 14.35 -7.55 -8.84
C TYR A 261 15.81 -8.04 -8.90
N LYS A 262 16.28 -8.46 -10.09
CA LYS A 262 17.67 -8.87 -10.29
C LYS A 262 18.64 -7.72 -9.99
N GLY A 263 18.40 -6.53 -10.57
CA GLY A 263 19.26 -5.36 -10.34
C GLY A 263 19.26 -4.84 -8.89
N ALA A 264 18.13 -4.92 -8.19
CA ALA A 264 18.03 -4.54 -6.78
C ALA A 264 18.84 -5.48 -5.88
N ARG A 265 18.85 -6.79 -6.18
CA ARG A 265 19.68 -7.76 -5.47
C ARG A 265 21.17 -7.52 -5.70
N ASP A 266 21.58 -7.24 -6.93
CA ASP A 266 22.98 -6.93 -7.24
C ASP A 266 23.48 -5.71 -6.45
N ALA A 267 22.64 -4.69 -6.28
CA ALA A 267 22.95 -3.53 -5.45
C ALA A 267 23.01 -3.86 -3.95
N GLU A 268 22.16 -4.76 -3.45
CA GLU A 268 22.17 -5.21 -2.05
C GLU A 268 23.41 -6.07 -1.72
N PHE A 269 23.85 -6.92 -2.66
CA PHE A 269 25.11 -7.68 -2.55
C PHE A 269 26.36 -6.80 -2.68
N ALA A 270 26.34 -5.77 -3.52
CA ALA A 270 27.45 -4.83 -3.67
C ALA A 270 27.68 -3.95 -2.41
N VAL A 271 26.63 -3.70 -1.62
CA VAL A 271 26.73 -2.95 -0.36
C VAL A 271 27.15 -3.86 0.81
N ALA A 272 26.95 -5.18 0.68
CA ALA A 272 27.27 -6.16 1.71
C ALA A 272 28.76 -6.59 1.76
N ASP A 273 29.61 -6.16 0.82
CA ASP A 273 31.02 -6.54 0.77
C ASP A 273 32.02 -5.35 0.84
N PRO A 274 32.29 -4.78 2.04
CA PRO A 274 33.41 -3.86 2.24
C PRO A 274 34.69 -4.53 2.78
N VAL A 275 34.84 -5.86 2.75
CA VAL A 275 36.02 -6.53 3.34
C VAL A 275 36.59 -7.63 2.42
N ALA A 276 36.90 -7.27 1.18
CA ALA A 276 37.75 -8.10 0.32
C ALA A 276 38.54 -7.25 -0.69
N SER A 277 39.35 -6.31 -0.21
CA SER A 277 40.59 -5.94 -0.91
C SER A 277 41.61 -5.40 0.09
N GLY A 278 42.43 -6.31 0.60
CA GLY A 278 43.74 -5.96 1.13
C GLY A 278 44.74 -6.07 -0.01
N TYR A 279 45.26 -4.93 -0.46
CA TYR A 279 46.64 -4.71 -0.88
C TYR A 279 46.97 -3.23 -0.66
#